data_AF-A0A919YZZ0-F1
#
_entry.id   AF-A0A919YZZ0-F1
#
_cell.length_a   1.000
_cell.length_b   1.000
_cell.length_c   1.000
_cell.angle_alpha   90.00
_cell.angle_beta   90.00
_cell.angle_gamma   90.00
#
_symmetry.space_group_name_H-M   'P 1'
#
loop_
_entity.id
_entity.type
_entity.pdbx_description
1 polymer ?
#
loop_
_entity_poly.entity_id
_entity_poly.type
_entity_poly.pdbx_seq_one_letter_code
_entity_poly.pdbx_strand_id
1 'polypeptide(L)'
;MSASRHRSFWSGLGSGLVAGALLLQVMNIAVNSESPSRGGDIGDVEAVEIDWKERAEEAGFAIYPADVKLYTQTELDEQLRLAQARAAAEEQGTEAPADSESAAESPDVTVAIVAGMLASDVAAALETAGVIEDSHEFELRLKELKKTPKIRSGTYSFPPGESIDAIIDRISFE
;
A
#
# COMPACT_ATOMS: atom_id res chain seq x y z
N MET A 1 40.26 53.84 -41.97
CA MET A 1 40.44 52.50 -41.36
C MET A 1 39.31 52.23 -40.37
N SER A 2 38.49 51.21 -40.68
CA SER A 2 37.58 50.42 -39.83
C SER A 2 36.66 51.13 -38.81
N ALA A 3 35.44 51.44 -39.26
CA ALA A 3 34.25 51.69 -38.42
C ALA A 3 33.42 50.39 -38.22
N SER A 4 34.08 49.24 -38.04
CA SER A 4 33.39 47.92 -37.98
C SER A 4 33.48 47.22 -36.62
N ARG A 5 34.14 47.80 -35.61
CA ARG A 5 34.42 47.11 -34.33
C ARG A 5 33.31 47.12 -33.28
N HIS A 6 32.37 48.07 -33.30
CA HIS A 6 31.27 48.13 -32.30
C HIS A 6 30.01 47.34 -32.68
N ARG A 7 29.88 46.89 -33.94
CA ARG A 7 28.71 46.12 -34.42
C ARG A 7 28.66 44.71 -33.83
N SER A 8 29.83 44.09 -33.64
CA SER A 8 29.95 42.76 -33.02
C SER A 8 29.54 42.77 -31.55
N PHE A 9 29.81 43.87 -30.83
CA PHE A 9 29.38 44.02 -29.44
C PHE A 9 27.86 44.17 -29.31
N TRP A 10 27.23 44.98 -30.16
CA TRP A 10 25.78 45.16 -30.18
C TRP A 10 25.01 43.93 -30.67
N SER A 11 25.55 43.19 -31.64
CA SER A 11 24.96 41.92 -32.07
C SER A 11 25.13 40.82 -31.02
N GLY A 12 26.25 40.78 -30.30
CA GLY A 12 26.48 39.85 -29.18
C GLY A 12 25.53 40.08 -28.00
N LEU A 13 25.30 41.34 -27.61
CA LEU A 13 24.35 41.69 -26.55
C LEU A 13 22.91 41.33 -26.97
N GLY A 14 22.54 41.60 -28.22
CA GLY A 14 21.23 41.24 -28.77
C GLY A 14 21.03 39.71 -28.85
N SER A 15 22.02 38.97 -29.36
CA SER A 15 21.93 37.51 -29.46
C SER A 15 21.92 36.83 -28.08
N GLY A 16 22.67 37.37 -27.10
CA GLY A 16 22.67 36.86 -25.73
C GLY A 16 21.31 37.03 -25.05
N LEU A 17 20.65 38.19 -25.24
CA LEU A 17 19.31 38.44 -24.71
C LEU A 17 18.25 37.52 -25.37
N VAL A 18 18.34 37.31 -26.69
CA VAL A 18 17.45 36.39 -27.42
C VAL A 18 17.66 34.94 -26.97
N ALA A 19 18.92 34.50 -26.82
CA ALA A 19 19.24 33.16 -26.33
C ALA A 19 18.78 32.96 -24.86
N GLY A 20 18.93 33.97 -24.01
CA GLY A 20 18.45 33.94 -22.63
C GLY A 20 16.91 33.86 -22.54
N ALA A 21 16.19 34.61 -23.38
CA ALA A 21 14.73 34.54 -23.46
C ALA A 21 14.24 33.17 -23.95
N LEU A 22 14.94 32.54 -24.90
CA LEU A 22 14.63 31.19 -25.37
C LEU A 22 14.84 30.14 -24.27
N LEU A 23 15.92 30.24 -23.48
CA LEU A 23 16.14 29.34 -22.34
C LEU A 23 15.05 29.52 -21.26
N LEU A 24 14.63 30.76 -20.98
CA LEU A 24 13.50 31.02 -20.09
C LEU A 24 12.18 30.50 -20.65
N GLN A 25 11.97 30.55 -21.96
CA GLN A 25 10.79 29.94 -22.60
C GLN A 25 10.81 28.42 -22.49
N VAL A 26 11.96 27.76 -22.61
CA VAL A 26 12.07 26.31 -22.41
C VAL A 26 11.83 25.95 -20.95
N MET A 27 12.34 26.73 -20.00
CA MET A 27 12.09 26.52 -18.57
C MET A 27 10.63 26.79 -18.20
N ASN A 28 10.01 27.82 -18.78
CA ASN A 28 8.58 28.09 -18.64
C ASN A 28 7.77 26.95 -19.27
N ILE A 29 8.12 26.45 -20.47
CA ILE A 29 7.47 25.28 -21.05
C ILE A 29 7.63 24.04 -20.16
N ALA A 30 8.79 23.77 -19.57
CA ALA A 30 8.97 22.63 -18.68
C ALA A 30 8.17 22.76 -17.37
N VAL A 31 8.13 23.94 -16.77
CA VAL A 31 7.33 24.25 -15.56
C VAL A 31 5.83 24.28 -15.87
N ASN A 32 5.45 24.76 -17.05
CA ASN A 32 4.07 24.94 -17.50
C ASN A 32 3.59 23.74 -18.36
N SER A 33 4.42 22.69 -18.50
CA SER A 33 4.03 21.36 -19.01
C SER A 33 3.35 20.53 -17.92
N GLU A 34 3.44 20.96 -16.66
CA GLU A 34 2.55 20.51 -15.58
C GLU A 34 1.31 21.41 -15.51
N SER A 35 0.57 21.52 -16.63
CA SER A 35 -0.90 21.71 -16.70
C SER A 35 -1.35 22.23 -18.06
N PRO A 36 -2.15 21.48 -18.84
CA PRO A 36 -3.15 22.09 -19.68
C PRO A 36 -4.27 22.64 -18.77
N SER A 37 -4.07 23.82 -18.19
CA SER A 37 -5.21 24.61 -17.72
C SER A 37 -5.90 25.17 -18.95
N ARG A 38 -6.83 24.36 -19.49
CA ARG A 38 -7.92 24.81 -20.34
C ARG A 38 -8.57 25.98 -19.59
N GLY A 39 -8.30 27.20 -20.05
CA GLY A 39 -9.06 28.38 -19.66
C GLY A 39 -10.49 28.17 -20.13
N GLY A 40 -11.30 27.61 -19.25
CA GLY A 40 -12.71 27.33 -19.44
C GLY A 40 -13.22 26.83 -18.10
N ASP A 41 -13.74 27.77 -17.32
CA ASP A 41 -14.58 27.58 -16.14
C ASP A 41 -14.04 26.62 -15.06
N ILE A 42 -13.77 27.15 -13.86
CA ILE A 42 -13.76 26.32 -12.65
C ILE A 42 -15.23 26.05 -12.31
N GLY A 43 -15.91 25.37 -13.22
CA GLY A 43 -17.14 24.64 -12.97
C GLY A 43 -16.71 23.20 -12.73
N ASP A 44 -17.03 22.71 -11.54
CA ASP A 44 -17.11 21.30 -11.16
C ASP A 44 -16.14 20.38 -11.91
N VAL A 45 -15.03 20.03 -11.25
CA VAL A 45 -14.34 18.78 -11.55
C VAL A 45 -15.29 17.66 -11.10
N GLU A 46 -16.34 17.40 -11.90
CA GLU A 46 -16.99 16.11 -11.91
C GLU A 46 -15.85 15.13 -12.12
N ALA A 47 -15.59 14.33 -11.09
CA ALA A 47 -14.80 13.13 -11.24
C ALA A 47 -15.33 12.45 -12.49
N VAL A 48 -14.56 12.44 -13.57
CA VAL A 48 -14.82 11.54 -14.68
C VAL A 48 -14.67 10.18 -14.05
N GLU A 49 -15.80 9.63 -13.64
CA GLU A 49 -15.96 8.31 -13.05
C GLU A 49 -15.53 7.36 -14.16
N ILE A 50 -14.24 7.04 -14.18
CA ILE A 50 -13.68 6.09 -15.13
C ILE A 50 -14.38 4.77 -14.78
N ASP A 51 -15.39 4.41 -15.56
CA ASP A 51 -16.16 3.18 -15.39
C ASP A 51 -15.27 1.98 -15.79
N TRP A 52 -14.41 1.62 -14.85
CA TRP A 52 -13.48 0.50 -14.94
C TRP A 52 -14.22 -0.83 -15.11
N LYS A 53 -15.50 -0.89 -14.76
CA LYS A 53 -16.36 -2.05 -14.96
C LYS A 53 -16.75 -2.19 -16.43
N GLU A 54 -17.23 -1.12 -17.07
CA GLU A 54 -17.57 -1.13 -18.51
C GLU A 54 -16.34 -1.48 -19.38
N ARG A 55 -15.17 -0.97 -18.99
CA ARG A 55 -13.91 -1.24 -19.70
C ARG A 55 -13.37 -2.66 -19.51
N ALA A 56 -13.64 -3.27 -18.36
CA ALA A 56 -13.29 -4.67 -18.10
C ALA A 56 -14.21 -5.62 -18.87
N GLU A 57 -15.51 -5.31 -18.93
CA GLU A 57 -16.51 -6.08 -19.69
C GLU A 57 -16.22 -6.02 -21.20
N GLU A 58 -15.88 -4.85 -21.76
CA GLU A 58 -15.48 -4.70 -23.16
C GLU A 58 -14.23 -5.54 -23.50
N ALA A 59 -13.29 -5.63 -22.56
CA ALA A 59 -12.08 -6.42 -22.72
C ALA A 59 -12.24 -7.90 -22.36
N GLY A 60 -13.47 -8.35 -22.04
CA GLY A 60 -13.79 -9.74 -21.74
C GLY A 60 -13.24 -10.25 -20.41
N PHE A 61 -12.92 -9.35 -19.48
CA PHE A 61 -12.43 -9.71 -18.15
C PHE A 61 -13.59 -9.83 -17.15
N ALA A 62 -13.55 -10.87 -16.32
CA ALA A 62 -14.44 -11.02 -15.18
C ALA A 62 -13.85 -10.28 -13.97
N ILE A 63 -14.61 -9.32 -13.43
CA ILE A 63 -14.25 -8.61 -12.20
C ILE A 63 -14.72 -9.43 -10.99
N TYR A 64 -13.78 -9.74 -10.11
CA TYR A 64 -14.06 -10.31 -8.79
C TYR A 64 -13.62 -9.33 -7.71
N PRO A 65 -14.37 -9.20 -6.59
CA PRO A 65 -13.97 -8.36 -5.49
C PRO A 65 -12.77 -8.99 -4.75
N ALA A 66 -11.93 -8.15 -4.14
CA ALA A 66 -10.63 -8.56 -3.60
C ALA A 66 -10.71 -9.53 -2.42
N ASP A 67 -11.86 -9.59 -1.75
CA ASP A 67 -12.16 -10.49 -0.63
C ASP A 67 -12.56 -11.91 -1.07
N VAL A 68 -12.80 -12.13 -2.37
CA VAL A 68 -13.22 -13.44 -2.87
C VAL A 68 -12.00 -14.27 -3.29
N LYS A 69 -11.74 -15.33 -2.53
CA LYS A 69 -10.74 -16.34 -2.89
C LYS A 69 -11.25 -17.22 -4.03
N LEU A 70 -10.61 -17.12 -5.19
CA LEU A 70 -10.91 -17.94 -6.36
C LEU A 70 -10.14 -19.26 -6.29
N TYR A 71 -10.81 -20.36 -6.59
CA TYR A 71 -10.21 -21.70 -6.65
C TYR A 71 -10.30 -22.24 -8.06
N THR A 72 -9.26 -22.93 -8.50
CA THR A 72 -9.34 -23.77 -9.70
C THR A 72 -10.05 -25.08 -9.37
N GLN A 73 -10.65 -25.72 -10.38
CA GLN A 73 -11.37 -26.99 -10.18
C GLN A 73 -10.49 -28.05 -9.51
N THR A 74 -9.22 -28.12 -9.91
CA THR A 74 -8.24 -29.06 -9.36
C THR A 74 -7.98 -28.83 -7.87
N GLU A 75 -7.85 -27.57 -7.44
CA GLU A 75 -7.60 -27.23 -6.04
C GLU A 75 -8.83 -27.54 -5.15
N LEU A 76 -10.04 -27.29 -5.68
CA LEU A 76 -11.28 -27.62 -5.00
C LEU A 76 -11.44 -29.14 -4.82
N ASP A 77 -11.17 -29.91 -5.86
CA ASP A 77 -11.24 -31.38 -5.85
C ASP A 77 -10.22 -31.98 -4.85
N GLU A 78 -9.01 -31.44 -4.81
CA GLU A 78 -7.99 -31.88 -3.86
C GLU A 78 -8.41 -31.59 -2.41
N GLN A 79 -8.96 -30.41 -2.15
CA GLN A 79 -9.43 -30.02 -0.82
C GLN A 79 -10.59 -30.92 -0.34
N LEU A 80 -11.55 -31.22 -1.22
CA LEU A 80 -12.65 -32.14 -0.92
C LEU A 80 -12.14 -33.56 -0.63
N ARG A 81 -11.17 -34.05 -1.41
CA ARG A 81 -10.56 -35.37 -1.19
C ARG A 81 -9.84 -35.45 0.16
N LEU A 82 -9.09 -34.40 0.53
CA LEU A 82 -8.41 -34.32 1.82
C LEU A 82 -9.40 -34.25 2.98
N ALA A 83 -10.47 -33.48 2.86
CA ALA A 83 -11.52 -33.39 3.85
C ALA A 83 -12.24 -34.74 4.05
N GLN A 84 -12.54 -35.45 2.96
CA GLN A 84 -13.15 -36.78 3.01
C GLN A 84 -12.20 -37.84 3.59
N ALA A 85 -10.90 -37.77 3.27
CA ALA A 85 -9.90 -38.68 3.85
C ALA A 85 -9.74 -38.46 5.36
N ARG A 86 -9.79 -37.20 5.83
CA ARG A 86 -9.78 -36.87 7.25
C ARG A 86 -11.04 -37.37 7.96
N ALA A 87 -12.22 -37.12 7.39
CA ALA A 87 -13.48 -37.61 7.93
C ALA A 87 -13.54 -39.15 7.99
N ALA A 88 -13.03 -39.84 6.95
CA ALA A 88 -12.96 -41.30 6.92
C ALA A 88 -11.94 -41.88 7.91
N ALA A 89 -10.84 -41.16 8.18
CA ALA A 89 -9.86 -41.55 9.20
C ALA A 89 -10.41 -41.34 10.62
N GLU A 90 -11.22 -40.31 10.85
CA GLU A 90 -11.92 -40.07 12.12
C GLU A 90 -13.02 -41.13 12.39
N GLU A 91 -13.69 -41.64 11.35
CA GLU A 91 -14.70 -42.72 11.51
C GLU A 91 -14.11 -44.12 11.74
N GLN A 92 -12.82 -44.35 11.42
CA GLN A 92 -12.18 -45.68 11.52
C GLN A 92 -11.32 -45.92 12.77
N GLY A 93 -11.38 -45.04 13.78
CA GLY A 93 -10.98 -45.36 15.15
C GLY A 93 -9.64 -46.09 15.30
N THR A 94 -8.59 -45.64 14.60
CA THR A 94 -7.22 -46.12 14.83
C THR A 94 -6.48 -45.13 15.72
N GLU A 95 -6.55 -45.40 17.02
CA GLU A 95 -5.83 -44.70 18.08
C GLU A 95 -4.44 -45.33 18.27
N ALA A 96 -3.36 -44.56 18.03
CA ALA A 96 -2.14 -44.48 18.85
C ALA A 96 -0.95 -43.83 18.08
N PRO A 97 0.02 -43.15 18.77
CA PRO A 97 0.01 -42.60 20.12
C PRO A 97 0.08 -41.05 20.12
N ALA A 98 -0.07 -40.48 21.31
CA ALA A 98 0.00 -39.07 21.63
C ALA A 98 1.21 -38.35 21.01
N ASP A 99 0.93 -37.32 20.21
CA ASP A 99 1.69 -36.07 20.24
C ASP A 99 0.71 -34.98 20.65
N SER A 100 0.70 -34.69 21.95
CA SER A 100 -0.05 -33.58 22.54
C SER A 100 0.68 -32.28 22.20
N GLU A 101 0.50 -31.81 20.97
CA GLU A 101 0.72 -30.40 20.63
C GLU A 101 -0.24 -29.99 19.52
N SER A 102 -1.53 -30.22 19.76
CA SER A 102 -2.60 -29.51 19.05
C SER A 102 -2.72 -28.09 19.61
N ALA A 103 -1.66 -27.30 19.49
CA ALA A 103 -1.81 -25.88 19.29
C ALA A 103 -2.30 -25.72 17.85
N ALA A 104 -3.56 -25.38 17.67
CA ALA A 104 -4.05 -24.93 16.39
C ALA A 104 -3.22 -23.69 16.02
N GLU A 105 -2.18 -23.88 15.21
CA GLU A 105 -1.43 -22.80 14.57
C GLU A 105 -2.37 -22.13 13.57
N SER A 106 -3.23 -21.26 14.07
CA SER A 106 -3.88 -20.27 13.24
C SER A 106 -2.77 -19.44 12.56
N PRO A 107 -2.87 -19.25 11.24
CA PRO A 107 -1.76 -18.75 10.44
C PRO A 107 -1.30 -17.40 10.98
N ASP A 108 0.03 -17.22 11.08
CA ASP A 108 0.58 -15.94 11.49
C ASP A 108 0.07 -14.83 10.56
N VAL A 109 -0.50 -13.80 11.16
CA VAL A 109 -1.05 -12.67 10.44
C VAL A 109 0.07 -11.68 10.15
N THR A 110 0.30 -11.44 8.86
CA THR A 110 1.33 -10.49 8.41
C THR A 110 0.76 -9.09 8.28
N VAL A 111 1.38 -8.12 8.96
CA VAL A 111 0.99 -6.71 8.95
C VAL A 111 2.18 -5.85 8.53
N ALA A 112 1.96 -4.94 7.57
CA ALA A 112 2.98 -4.02 7.08
C ALA A 112 2.80 -2.63 7.71
N ILE A 113 3.80 -2.17 8.46
CA ILE A 113 3.85 -0.83 9.05
C ILE A 113 4.77 0.04 8.19
N VAL A 114 4.22 1.11 7.61
CA VAL A 114 4.95 2.00 6.69
C VAL A 114 5.49 3.22 7.45
N ALA A 115 6.63 3.75 7.00
CA ALA A 115 7.18 4.99 7.57
C ALA A 115 6.20 6.16 7.36
N GLY A 116 5.89 6.89 8.43
CA GLY A 116 4.92 8.00 8.42
C GLY A 116 3.50 7.61 8.86
N MET A 117 3.23 6.32 9.10
CA MET A 117 1.97 5.85 9.68
C MET A 117 1.85 6.27 11.16
N LEU A 118 0.69 6.78 11.58
CA LEU A 118 0.46 7.17 12.97
C LEU A 118 0.19 5.94 13.84
N ALA A 119 0.38 6.07 15.15
CA ALA A 119 0.10 4.97 16.09
C ALA A 119 -1.36 4.49 16.03
N SER A 120 -2.29 5.40 15.75
CA SER A 120 -3.71 5.12 15.51
C SER A 120 -3.94 4.31 14.24
N ASP A 121 -3.22 4.64 13.16
CA ASP A 121 -3.33 3.92 11.90
C ASP A 121 -2.73 2.51 12.01
N VAL A 122 -1.62 2.37 12.76
CA VAL A 122 -1.04 1.06 13.10
C VAL A 122 -2.01 0.22 13.90
N ALA A 123 -2.68 0.81 14.89
CA ALA A 123 -3.69 0.12 15.70
C ALA A 123 -4.85 -0.38 14.81
N ALA A 124 -5.38 0.48 13.95
CA ALA A 124 -6.45 0.11 13.02
C ALA A 124 -6.02 -0.99 12.05
N ALA A 125 -4.77 -0.95 11.56
CA ALA A 125 -4.24 -1.99 10.68
C ALA A 125 -4.09 -3.34 11.40
N LEU A 126 -3.66 -3.34 12.67
CA LEU A 126 -3.56 -4.54 13.49
C LEU A 126 -4.95 -5.13 13.81
N GLU A 127 -5.94 -4.28 14.07
CA GLU A 127 -7.33 -4.69 14.33
C GLU A 127 -7.98 -5.27 13.06
N THR A 128 -7.82 -4.59 11.92
CA THR A 128 -8.32 -5.06 10.62
C THR A 128 -7.71 -6.42 10.24
N ALA A 129 -6.45 -6.63 10.60
CA ALA A 129 -5.75 -7.89 10.39
C ALA A 129 -6.17 -8.98 11.41
N GLY A 130 -6.91 -8.62 12.47
CA GLY A 130 -7.33 -9.55 13.53
C GLY A 130 -6.23 -9.91 14.52
N VAL A 131 -5.15 -9.11 14.59
CA VAL A 131 -4.04 -9.28 15.53
C VAL A 131 -4.41 -8.78 16.92
N ILE A 132 -5.18 -7.68 16.99
CA ILE A 132 -5.71 -7.10 18.23
C ILE A 132 -7.24 -7.02 18.17
N GLU A 133 -7.89 -7.14 19.32
CA GLU A 133 -9.35 -7.03 19.42
C GLU A 133 -9.84 -5.57 19.45
N ASP A 134 -9.04 -4.65 20.02
CA ASP A 134 -9.41 -3.25 20.22
C ASP A 134 -8.23 -2.32 19.90
N SER A 135 -8.38 -1.46 18.89
CA SER A 135 -7.37 -0.48 18.49
C SER A 135 -7.14 0.63 19.52
N HIS A 136 -8.18 1.01 20.28
CA HIS A 136 -8.08 2.05 21.29
C HIS A 136 -7.31 1.57 22.53
N GLU A 137 -7.45 0.31 22.94
CA GLU A 137 -6.65 -0.27 24.03
C GLU A 137 -5.16 -0.26 23.68
N PHE A 138 -4.81 -0.63 22.45
CA PHE A 138 -3.44 -0.62 21.95
C PHE A 138 -2.82 0.78 21.98
N GLU A 139 -3.56 1.79 21.52
CA GLU A 139 -3.11 3.18 21.59
C GLU A 139 -2.89 3.66 23.02
N LEU A 140 -3.79 3.29 23.94
CA LEU A 140 -3.71 3.70 25.34
C LEU A 140 -2.45 3.11 25.98
N ARG A 141 -2.17 1.83 25.75
CA ARG A 141 -0.95 1.16 26.20
C ARG A 141 0.31 1.78 25.59
N LEU A 142 0.30 2.11 24.29
CA LEU A 142 1.42 2.82 23.66
C LEU A 142 1.70 4.19 24.29
N LYS A 143 0.64 4.93 24.65
CA LYS A 143 0.74 6.24 25.33
C LYS A 143 1.27 6.09 26.75
N GLU A 144 0.77 5.11 27.51
CA GLU A 144 1.24 4.80 28.86
C GLU A 144 2.74 4.44 28.88
N LEU A 145 3.18 3.63 27.91
CA LEU A 145 4.58 3.23 27.75
C LEU A 145 5.45 4.34 27.13
N LYS A 146 4.86 5.46 26.68
CA LYS A 146 5.54 6.55 25.95
C LYS A 146 6.31 6.04 24.72
N LYS A 147 5.81 4.97 24.10
CA LYS A 147 6.41 4.31 22.94
C LYS A 147 5.79 4.72 21.61
N THR A 148 4.80 5.62 21.60
CA THR A 148 4.15 6.17 20.40
C THR A 148 5.14 6.59 19.29
N PRO A 149 6.22 7.35 19.54
CA PRO A 149 7.16 7.74 18.48
C PRO A 149 8.22 6.67 18.18
N LYS A 150 8.24 5.57 18.93
CA LYS A 150 9.26 4.51 18.84
C LYS A 150 8.83 3.33 17.97
N ILE A 151 7.71 3.43 17.29
CA ILE A 151 7.23 2.39 16.38
C ILE A 151 8.13 2.36 15.14
N ARG A 152 8.64 1.18 14.81
CA ARG A 152 9.44 0.97 13.59
C ARG A 152 8.54 0.61 12.42
N SER A 153 8.97 1.05 11.25
CA SER A 153 8.41 0.60 9.98
C SER A 153 9.04 -0.73 9.57
N GLY A 154 8.23 -1.61 9.01
CA GLY A 154 8.61 -2.96 8.64
C GLY A 154 7.39 -3.87 8.50
N THR A 155 7.64 -5.09 8.04
CA THR A 155 6.62 -6.13 7.98
C THR A 155 6.77 -7.04 9.19
N TYR A 156 5.69 -7.23 9.93
CA TYR A 156 5.66 -8.03 11.15
C TYR A 156 4.65 -9.17 11.00
N SER A 157 4.96 -10.31 11.61
CA SER A 157 4.11 -11.51 11.58
C SER A 157 3.72 -11.85 13.01
N PHE A 158 2.43 -11.78 13.33
CA PHE A 158 1.91 -11.98 14.68
C PHE A 158 1.02 -13.22 14.74
N PRO A 159 1.21 -14.11 15.72
CA PRO A 159 0.21 -15.11 16.03
C PRO A 159 -1.07 -14.44 16.54
N PRO A 160 -2.25 -14.96 16.18
CA PRO A 160 -3.51 -14.40 16.65
C PRO A 160 -3.67 -14.63 18.17
N GLY A 161 -4.13 -13.60 18.86
CA GLY A 161 -4.29 -13.61 20.32
C GLY A 161 -3.00 -13.29 21.12
N GLU A 162 -1.96 -12.76 20.48
CA GLU A 162 -0.79 -12.23 21.19
C GLU A 162 -1.18 -10.99 22.03
N SER A 163 -0.59 -10.85 23.22
CA SER A 163 -0.90 -9.71 24.10
C SER A 163 -0.44 -8.38 23.49
N ILE A 164 -1.22 -7.32 23.71
CA ILE A 164 -0.92 -5.94 23.27
C ILE A 164 0.51 -5.51 23.66
N ASP A 165 0.93 -5.80 24.89
CA ASP A 165 2.26 -5.42 25.38
C ASP A 165 3.40 -6.10 24.58
N ALA A 166 3.25 -7.39 24.25
CA ALA A 166 4.23 -8.13 23.44
C ALA A 166 4.31 -7.62 21.99
N ILE A 167 3.15 -7.28 21.40
CA ILE A 167 3.08 -6.68 20.06
C ILE A 167 3.81 -5.33 20.05
N ILE A 168 3.53 -4.48 21.05
CA ILE A 168 4.20 -3.19 21.20
C ILE A 168 5.71 -3.37 21.29
N ASP A 169 6.20 -4.31 22.07
CA ASP A 169 7.65 -4.56 22.21
C ASP A 169 8.30 -5.07 20.93
N ARG A 170 7.60 -5.87 20.11
CA ARG A 170 8.12 -6.32 18.80
C ARG A 170 8.25 -5.20 17.78
N ILE A 171 7.28 -4.27 17.75
CA ILE A 171 7.28 -3.17 16.77
C ILE A 171 8.04 -1.95 17.24
N SER A 172 8.29 -1.82 18.55
CA SER A 172 8.98 -0.67 19.13
C SER A 172 10.48 -0.93 19.31
N PHE A 173 11.24 0.14 19.52
CA PHE A 173 12.61 0.06 20.01
C PHE A 173 12.72 0.63 21.43
N GLU A 174 13.75 0.20 22.16
CA GLU A 174 14.11 0.74 23.48
C GLU A 174 14.61 2.18 23.43
#